data_AF-A0A2V1H169-F1
#
_entry.id   AF-A0A2V1H169-F1
#
_cell.length_a   1.000
_cell.length_b   1.000
_cell.length_c   1.000
_cell.angle_alpha   90.00
_cell.angle_beta   90.00
_cell.angle_gamma   90.00
#
_symmetry.space_group_name_H-M   'P 1'
#
loop_
_entity.id
_entity.type
_entity.pdbx_description
1 polymer ?
#
loop_
_entity_poly.entity_id
_entity_poly.type
_entity_poly.pdbx_seq_one_letter_code
_entity_poly.pdbx_strand_id
1 'polypeptide(L)'
;MEYASEEEIKSRFDLTVIQKLAQSVNPIIERNKILHFIKEEDYNHVDLKSIDSNIVNNDENTQALKNVVDFYLEPHLIQSMNLMQAEEYFSAIEDRMLLDVEDEAEQAKPVLVELPHHHCCFSIAYLLFQYFHYEKGFEKFVLLHQNQQLDPRLQAIKNAGELLHKCQMISQTFDDGWLKSLKRKITDTTVVFYFSDMSPKLFAEVADPATERQVELYTTESSQSVLAFSIAEKIAFFCRSQHFATDFPEPTRIRLKRFNSENPIKMPLTSWVFWPALDSLYQKD
;
A
#
# COMPACT_ATOMS: atom_id res chain seq x y z
N MET A 1 -0.46 -20.77 9.92
CA MET A 1 -1.44 -19.79 9.41
C MET A 1 -2.80 -20.38 9.75
N GLU A 2 -3.45 -19.88 10.80
CA GLU A 2 -4.85 -20.20 11.06
C GLU A 2 -5.69 -19.50 9.99
N TYR A 3 -6.63 -20.23 9.38
CA TYR A 3 -7.60 -19.63 8.47
C TYR A 3 -8.63 -18.86 9.29
N ALA A 4 -9.04 -17.68 8.83
CA ALA A 4 -10.12 -16.93 9.47
C ALA A 4 -11.40 -17.77 9.52
N SER A 5 -12.14 -17.69 10.63
CA SER A 5 -13.43 -18.35 10.80
C SER A 5 -14.49 -17.80 9.83
N GLU A 6 -15.54 -18.56 9.56
CA GLU A 6 -16.64 -18.09 8.69
C GLU A 6 -17.35 -16.85 9.24
N GLU A 7 -17.38 -16.69 10.57
CA GLU A 7 -17.94 -15.50 11.23
C GLU A 7 -17.03 -14.27 11.04
N GLU A 8 -15.70 -14.43 11.16
CA GLU A 8 -14.73 -13.37 10.86
C GLU A 8 -14.71 -12.97 9.39
N ILE A 9 -14.92 -13.92 8.47
CA ILE A 9 -15.00 -13.63 7.04
C ILE A 9 -16.27 -12.83 6.71
N LYS A 10 -17.40 -13.16 7.35
CA LYS A 10 -18.69 -12.45 7.14
C LYS A 10 -18.71 -11.06 7.78
N SER A 11 -17.94 -10.83 8.84
CA SER A 11 -17.82 -9.50 9.46
C SER A 11 -16.83 -8.58 8.76
N ARG A 12 -16.08 -9.08 7.77
CA ARG A 12 -15.01 -8.35 7.07
C ARG A 12 -15.15 -8.40 5.55
N PHE A 13 -15.37 -7.22 4.96
CA PHE A 13 -15.67 -7.06 3.54
C PHE A 13 -14.48 -7.46 2.67
N ASP A 14 -13.26 -7.09 3.08
CA ASP A 14 -12.03 -7.50 2.40
C ASP A 14 -11.89 -9.02 2.33
N LEU A 15 -12.12 -9.73 3.44
CA LEU A 15 -12.04 -11.20 3.48
C LEU A 15 -13.10 -11.85 2.59
N THR A 16 -14.33 -11.29 2.58
CA THR A 16 -15.39 -11.73 1.67
C THR A 16 -14.99 -11.54 0.20
N VAL A 17 -14.41 -10.38 -0.16
CA VAL A 17 -13.91 -10.10 -1.50
C VAL A 17 -12.80 -11.07 -1.90
N ILE A 18 -11.78 -11.24 -1.05
CA ILE A 18 -10.66 -12.16 -1.27
C ILE A 18 -11.19 -13.58 -1.53
N GLN A 19 -12.10 -14.06 -0.69
CA GLN A 19 -12.65 -15.42 -0.81
C GLN A 19 -13.40 -15.61 -2.14
N LYS A 20 -14.28 -14.65 -2.50
CA LYS A 20 -15.05 -14.72 -3.75
C LYS A 20 -14.17 -14.68 -4.98
N LEU A 21 -13.16 -13.80 -5.01
CA LEU A 21 -12.23 -13.69 -6.13
C LEU A 21 -11.36 -14.93 -6.27
N ALA A 22 -10.83 -15.47 -5.17
CA ALA A 22 -9.98 -16.66 -5.18
C ALA A 22 -10.71 -17.93 -5.68
N GLN A 23 -12.02 -18.02 -5.47
CA GLN A 23 -12.85 -19.14 -5.93
C GLN A 23 -13.39 -18.94 -7.36
N SER A 24 -13.21 -17.77 -7.95
CA SER A 24 -13.80 -17.44 -9.25
C SER A 24 -12.95 -17.94 -10.41
N VAL A 25 -13.60 -18.56 -11.39
CA VAL A 25 -13.01 -18.89 -12.70
C VAL A 25 -12.82 -17.63 -13.56
N ASN A 26 -13.61 -16.58 -13.32
CA ASN A 26 -13.53 -15.31 -14.03
C ASN A 26 -13.61 -14.13 -13.02
N PRO A 27 -12.47 -13.65 -12.53
CA PRO A 27 -12.42 -12.58 -11.53
C PRO A 27 -13.12 -11.29 -11.95
N ILE A 28 -13.16 -10.95 -13.25
CA ILE A 28 -13.86 -9.76 -13.76
C ILE A 28 -15.39 -9.90 -13.60
N ILE A 29 -15.94 -11.06 -13.94
CA ILE A 29 -17.38 -11.32 -13.77
C ILE A 29 -17.73 -11.27 -12.28
N GLU A 30 -16.90 -11.86 -11.43
CA GLU A 30 -17.14 -11.88 -9.99
C GLU A 30 -17.05 -10.48 -9.37
N ARG A 31 -16.06 -9.68 -9.77
CA ARG A 31 -15.98 -8.25 -9.43
C ARG A 31 -17.28 -7.53 -9.76
N ASN A 32 -17.81 -7.68 -10.97
CA ASN A 32 -19.04 -7.00 -11.37
C ASN A 32 -20.26 -7.46 -10.56
N LYS A 33 -20.33 -8.73 -10.17
CA LYS A 33 -21.36 -9.23 -9.24
C LYS A 33 -21.21 -8.59 -7.87
N ILE A 34 -20.00 -8.60 -7.29
CA ILE A 34 -19.73 -7.97 -5.99
C ILE A 34 -20.15 -6.50 -6.00
N LEU A 35 -19.79 -5.75 -7.05
CA LEU A 35 -20.19 -4.35 -7.18
C LEU A 35 -21.69 -4.14 -7.40
N HIS A 36 -22.38 -5.10 -8.02
CA HIS A 36 -23.83 -5.07 -8.14
C HIS A 36 -24.49 -5.34 -6.78
N PHE A 37 -23.99 -6.32 -6.02
CA PHE A 37 -24.44 -6.62 -4.66
C PHE A 37 -24.24 -5.42 -3.72
N ILE A 38 -23.11 -4.71 -3.79
CA ILE A 38 -22.88 -3.46 -3.02
C ILE A 38 -23.97 -2.41 -3.26
N LYS A 39 -24.55 -2.37 -4.47
CA LYS A 39 -25.62 -1.41 -4.80
C LYS A 39 -27.00 -1.85 -4.34
N GLU A 40 -27.24 -3.17 -4.21
CA GLU A 40 -28.55 -3.75 -3.90
C GLU A 40 -28.72 -4.06 -2.42
N GLU A 41 -27.64 -4.39 -1.70
CA GLU A 41 -27.65 -4.66 -0.28
C GLU A 41 -26.99 -3.53 0.51
N ASP A 42 -27.67 -3.10 1.57
CA ASP A 42 -27.17 -2.14 2.54
C ASP A 42 -26.10 -2.86 3.38
N TYR A 43 -24.84 -2.86 2.92
CA TYR A 43 -23.65 -3.38 3.63
C TYR A 43 -23.34 -2.54 4.90
N ASN A 44 -24.36 -2.14 5.65
CA ASN A 44 -24.32 -1.36 6.90
C ASN A 44 -23.42 -1.96 7.98
N HIS A 45 -23.13 -3.27 7.89
CA HIS A 45 -22.30 -4.00 8.85
C HIS A 45 -20.80 -4.00 8.50
N VAL A 46 -20.41 -3.45 7.33
CA VAL A 46 -19.01 -3.27 6.91
C VAL A 46 -18.76 -1.88 6.31
N ASP A 47 -19.68 -0.96 6.60
CA ASP A 47 -19.77 0.40 6.06
C ASP A 47 -18.72 1.32 6.69
N LEU A 48 -18.24 2.31 5.93
CA LEU A 48 -17.48 3.40 6.54
C LEU A 48 -18.21 4.19 7.62
N LYS A 49 -19.52 4.05 7.68
CA LYS A 49 -20.35 4.60 8.74
C LYS A 49 -20.12 3.98 10.11
N SER A 50 -19.44 2.83 10.25
CA SER A 50 -19.12 2.27 11.58
C SER A 50 -18.01 3.04 12.31
N ILE A 51 -17.16 3.78 11.58
CA ILE A 51 -16.06 4.57 12.15
C ILE A 51 -16.58 5.94 12.61
N ASP A 52 -17.44 6.56 11.80
CA ASP A 52 -18.35 7.63 12.21
C ASP A 52 -19.37 7.88 11.08
N SER A 53 -20.66 7.66 11.36
CA SER A 53 -21.75 7.87 10.41
C SER A 53 -21.87 9.31 9.88
N ASN A 54 -21.17 10.28 10.49
CA ASN A 54 -21.17 11.68 10.08
C ASN A 54 -20.09 12.04 9.06
N ILE A 55 -19.13 11.15 8.77
CA ILE A 55 -17.93 11.49 7.98
C ILE A 55 -18.07 11.15 6.49
N VAL A 56 -18.86 10.12 6.14
CA VAL A 56 -18.85 9.52 4.79
C VAL A 56 -20.23 9.53 4.15
N ASN A 57 -20.35 10.21 3.01
CA ASN A 57 -21.56 10.16 2.21
C ASN A 57 -21.67 8.82 1.43
N ASN A 58 -22.84 8.50 0.88
CA ASN A 58 -23.06 7.21 0.20
C ASN A 58 -22.16 7.02 -1.04
N ASP A 59 -21.79 8.10 -1.74
CA ASP A 59 -20.95 8.02 -2.94
C ASP A 59 -19.50 7.72 -2.57
N GLU A 60 -18.97 8.38 -1.52
CA GLU A 60 -17.65 8.10 -0.95
C GLU A 60 -17.59 6.68 -0.40
N ASN A 61 -18.65 6.21 0.27
CA ASN A 61 -18.72 4.83 0.73
C ASN A 61 -18.68 3.82 -0.41
N THR A 62 -19.51 4.04 -1.42
CA THR A 62 -19.53 3.23 -2.64
C THR A 62 -18.15 3.22 -3.33
N GLN A 63 -17.45 4.36 -3.35
CA GLN A 63 -16.13 4.46 -3.96
C GLN A 63 -15.06 3.71 -3.15
N ALA A 64 -15.08 3.80 -1.83
CA ALA A 64 -14.16 3.06 -0.98
C ALA A 64 -14.31 1.54 -1.15
N LEU A 65 -15.55 1.05 -1.14
CA LEU A 65 -15.84 -0.37 -1.36
C LEU A 65 -15.37 -0.83 -2.75
N LYS A 66 -15.59 -0.03 -3.80
CA LYS A 66 -15.04 -0.31 -5.14
C LYS A 66 -13.51 -0.39 -5.13
N ASN A 67 -12.85 0.55 -4.48
CA ASN A 67 -11.39 0.61 -4.40
C ASN A 67 -10.82 -0.62 -3.67
N VAL A 68 -11.48 -1.09 -2.61
CA VAL A 68 -11.12 -2.35 -1.94
C VAL A 68 -11.28 -3.54 -2.89
N VAL A 69 -12.40 -3.64 -3.61
CA VAL A 69 -12.63 -4.72 -4.59
C VAL A 69 -11.56 -4.71 -5.68
N ASP A 70 -11.26 -3.54 -6.23
CA ASP A 70 -10.28 -3.38 -7.31
C ASP A 70 -8.86 -3.71 -6.83
N PHE A 71 -8.50 -3.32 -5.60
CA PHE A 71 -7.22 -3.66 -4.98
C PHE A 71 -7.00 -5.18 -4.86
N TYR A 72 -8.03 -5.94 -4.49
CA TYR A 72 -7.93 -7.41 -4.38
C TYR A 72 -8.11 -8.13 -5.72
N LEU A 73 -8.76 -7.49 -6.70
CA LEU A 73 -8.85 -8.00 -8.07
C LEU A 73 -7.51 -7.88 -8.81
N GLU A 74 -6.79 -6.79 -8.60
CA GLU A 74 -5.58 -6.42 -9.34
C GLU A 74 -4.55 -7.56 -9.48
N PRO A 75 -4.16 -8.32 -8.43
CA PRO A 75 -3.26 -9.46 -8.56
C PRO A 75 -3.69 -10.48 -9.62
N HIS A 76 -4.99 -10.78 -9.71
CA HIS A 76 -5.52 -11.75 -10.67
C HIS A 76 -5.40 -11.26 -12.11
N LEU A 77 -5.56 -9.95 -12.33
CA LEU A 77 -5.41 -9.36 -13.66
C LEU A 77 -3.95 -9.32 -14.08
N ILE A 78 -3.07 -8.84 -13.20
CA ILE A 78 -1.64 -8.74 -13.45
C ILE A 78 -1.02 -10.09 -13.79
N GLN A 79 -1.44 -11.18 -13.12
CA GLN A 79 -0.96 -12.54 -13.44
C GLN A 79 -1.23 -12.98 -14.88
N SER A 80 -2.26 -12.44 -15.52
CA SER A 80 -2.61 -12.75 -16.92
C SER A 80 -1.93 -11.85 -17.94
N MET A 81 -1.30 -10.75 -17.49
CA MET A 81 -0.64 -9.78 -18.35
C MET A 81 0.77 -10.23 -18.72
N ASN A 82 1.18 -9.95 -19.95
CA ASN A 82 2.59 -9.99 -20.31
C ASN A 82 3.34 -8.76 -19.76
N LEU A 83 4.66 -8.76 -19.91
CA LEU A 83 5.53 -7.73 -19.35
C LEU A 83 5.19 -6.31 -19.83
N MET A 84 4.91 -6.13 -21.12
CA MET A 84 4.57 -4.80 -21.68
C MET A 84 3.20 -4.34 -21.20
N GLN A 85 2.22 -5.24 -21.14
CA GLN A 85 0.89 -4.91 -20.63
C GLN A 85 0.92 -4.49 -19.15
N ALA A 86 1.76 -5.14 -18.34
CA ALA A 86 1.92 -4.76 -16.95
C ALA A 86 2.61 -3.39 -16.80
N GLU A 87 3.60 -3.09 -17.63
CA GLU A 87 4.25 -1.76 -17.67
C GLU A 87 3.27 -0.66 -18.08
N GLU A 88 2.49 -0.87 -19.15
CA GLU A 88 1.46 0.07 -19.61
C GLU A 88 0.42 0.30 -18.51
N TYR A 89 -0.01 -0.77 -17.84
CA TYR A 89 -0.99 -0.70 -16.74
C TYR A 89 -0.48 0.14 -15.56
N PHE A 90 0.76 -0.09 -15.11
CA PHE A 90 1.30 0.67 -13.98
C PHE A 90 1.60 2.12 -14.36
N SER A 91 2.11 2.38 -15.57
CA SER A 91 2.43 3.73 -16.06
C SER A 91 1.18 4.59 -16.24
N ALA A 92 0.01 4.00 -16.52
CA ALA A 92 -1.26 4.72 -16.66
C ALA A 92 -1.69 5.50 -15.40
N ILE A 93 -1.00 5.32 -14.27
CA ILE A 93 -1.21 6.15 -13.08
C ILE A 93 -0.84 7.63 -13.32
N GLU A 94 0.10 7.90 -14.22
CA GLU A 94 0.54 9.27 -14.57
C GLU A 94 -0.58 10.09 -15.20
N ASP A 95 -1.52 9.43 -15.90
CA ASP A 95 -2.70 10.08 -16.47
C ASP A 95 -3.73 10.52 -15.41
N ARG A 96 -3.58 10.03 -14.17
CA ARG A 96 -4.59 10.18 -13.10
C ARG A 96 -4.06 10.86 -11.85
N MET A 97 -2.76 10.76 -11.59
CA MET A 97 -2.15 11.30 -10.38
C MET A 97 -0.88 12.08 -10.71
N LEU A 98 -0.81 13.31 -10.19
CA LEU A 98 0.40 14.13 -10.27
C LEU A 98 1.34 13.77 -9.11
N LEU A 99 2.59 13.44 -9.43
CA LEU A 99 3.66 13.34 -8.44
C LEU A 99 4.23 14.72 -8.12
N ASP A 100 4.12 15.13 -6.86
CA ASP A 100 4.72 16.31 -6.28
C ASP A 100 5.88 15.92 -5.36
N VAL A 101 7.05 16.55 -5.54
CA VAL A 101 8.25 16.24 -4.76
C VAL A 101 8.64 17.50 -4.00
N GLU A 102 8.42 17.50 -2.68
CA GLU A 102 8.75 18.65 -1.83
C GLU A 102 10.25 18.71 -1.49
N ASP A 103 10.89 17.56 -1.38
CA ASP A 103 12.30 17.42 -1.03
C ASP A 103 13.01 16.47 -1.98
N GLU A 104 14.23 16.83 -2.39
CA GLU A 104 15.04 15.95 -3.22
C GLU A 104 15.89 14.98 -2.39
N ALA A 105 16.02 13.75 -2.89
CA ALA A 105 16.94 12.77 -2.33
C ALA A 105 18.39 13.12 -2.68
N GLU A 106 19.27 13.12 -1.68
CA GLU A 106 20.71 13.19 -1.89
C GLU A 106 21.22 11.87 -2.50
N GLN A 107 21.95 11.90 -3.61
CA GLN A 107 22.49 10.67 -4.23
C GLN A 107 23.53 9.92 -3.37
N ALA A 108 24.09 10.57 -2.34
CA ALA A 108 25.13 10.01 -1.49
C ALA A 108 24.61 9.16 -0.32
N LYS A 109 23.31 8.86 -0.27
CA LYS A 109 22.70 8.04 0.78
C LYS A 109 21.54 7.22 0.22
N PRO A 110 21.36 5.98 0.71
CA PRO A 110 20.19 5.20 0.35
C PRO A 110 18.89 5.92 0.73
N VAL A 111 17.82 5.59 0.04
CA VAL A 111 16.48 6.15 0.27
C VAL A 111 15.56 5.04 0.77
N LEU A 112 14.79 5.33 1.82
CA LEU A 112 13.62 4.56 2.21
C LEU A 112 12.39 5.36 1.80
N VAL A 113 11.51 4.74 1.03
CA VAL A 113 10.21 5.29 0.67
C VAL A 113 9.14 4.50 1.40
N GLU A 114 8.40 5.22 2.24
CA GLU A 114 7.27 4.70 2.98
C GLU A 114 5.96 5.01 2.24
N LEU A 115 5.17 3.96 1.97
CA LEU A 115 3.91 4.03 1.24
C LEU A 115 2.76 3.48 2.08
N PRO A 116 1.78 4.30 2.51
CA PRO A 116 0.53 3.76 3.03
C PRO A 116 -0.21 2.94 1.96
N HIS A 117 -1.08 2.03 2.40
CA HIS A 117 -1.87 1.19 1.51
C HIS A 117 -3.00 1.97 0.82
N HIS A 118 -2.64 2.75 -0.18
CA HIS A 118 -3.55 3.30 -1.17
C HIS A 118 -4.05 2.19 -2.11
N HIS A 119 -5.27 2.29 -2.64
CA HIS A 119 -5.87 1.26 -3.51
C HIS A 119 -5.09 0.98 -4.80
N CYS A 120 -4.23 1.91 -5.23
CA CYS A 120 -3.30 1.75 -6.35
C CYS A 120 -1.82 1.88 -5.93
N CYS A 121 -1.49 1.52 -4.68
CA CYS A 121 -0.14 1.69 -4.13
C CYS A 121 0.97 1.01 -4.94
N PHE A 122 0.67 -0.03 -5.71
CA PHE A 122 1.65 -0.68 -6.60
C PHE A 122 1.96 0.15 -7.84
N SER A 123 0.95 0.76 -8.48
CA SER A 123 1.19 1.72 -9.56
C SER A 123 1.94 2.95 -9.06
N ILE A 124 1.62 3.42 -7.85
CA ILE A 124 2.35 4.52 -7.20
C ILE A 124 3.81 4.11 -6.92
N ALA A 125 4.05 2.91 -6.42
CA ALA A 125 5.41 2.40 -6.21
C ALA A 125 6.20 2.30 -7.53
N TYR A 126 5.52 1.92 -8.63
CA TYR A 126 6.11 1.88 -9.96
C TYR A 126 6.47 3.28 -10.49
N LEU A 127 5.56 4.25 -10.34
CA LEU A 127 5.82 5.66 -10.67
C LEU A 127 7.02 6.21 -9.89
N LEU A 128 7.08 5.93 -8.58
CA LEU A 128 8.21 6.36 -7.75
C LEU A 128 9.50 5.65 -8.15
N PHE A 129 9.44 4.37 -8.51
CA PHE A 129 10.58 3.64 -9.07
C PHE A 129 11.11 4.33 -10.33
N GLN A 130 10.23 4.69 -11.29
CA GLN A 130 10.61 5.41 -12.50
C GLN A 130 11.22 6.77 -12.18
N TYR A 131 10.61 7.54 -11.29
CA TYR A 131 11.14 8.82 -10.82
C TYR A 131 12.55 8.67 -10.23
N PHE A 132 12.76 7.76 -9.29
CA PHE A 132 14.07 7.56 -8.69
C PHE A 132 15.11 7.04 -9.68
N HIS A 133 14.70 6.21 -10.64
CA HIS A 133 15.60 5.68 -11.66
C HIS A 133 16.01 6.74 -12.69
N TYR A 134 15.03 7.37 -13.35
CA TYR A 134 15.28 8.27 -14.48
C TYR A 134 15.67 9.68 -14.04
N GLU A 135 15.01 10.23 -13.02
CA GLU A 135 15.25 11.61 -12.59
C GLU A 135 16.37 11.70 -11.54
N LYS A 136 16.56 10.65 -10.73
CA LYS A 136 17.56 10.65 -9.64
C LYS A 136 18.72 9.68 -9.84
N GLY A 137 18.70 8.85 -10.89
CA GLY A 137 19.82 7.98 -11.25
C GLY A 137 20.05 6.81 -10.30
N PHE A 138 19.04 6.40 -9.52
CA PHE A 138 19.16 5.20 -8.68
C PHE A 138 19.09 3.94 -9.54
N GLU A 139 19.95 2.97 -9.25
CA GLU A 139 20.10 1.75 -10.07
C GLU A 139 19.59 0.50 -9.35
N LYS A 140 19.40 0.58 -8.03
CA LYS A 140 19.08 -0.56 -7.18
C LYS A 140 17.83 -0.29 -6.35
N PHE A 141 16.91 -1.24 -6.38
CA PHE A 141 15.62 -1.12 -5.73
C PHE A 141 15.31 -2.37 -4.91
N VAL A 142 14.88 -2.17 -3.67
CA VAL A 142 14.47 -3.25 -2.77
C VAL A 142 12.98 -3.12 -2.52
N LEU A 143 12.23 -4.19 -2.83
CA LEU A 143 10.81 -4.32 -2.53
C LEU A 143 10.68 -5.15 -1.24
N LEU A 144 10.25 -4.52 -0.15
CA LEU A 144 9.95 -5.24 1.09
C LEU A 144 8.57 -5.90 0.99
N HIS A 145 8.45 -7.16 1.42
CA HIS A 145 7.18 -7.89 1.39
C HIS A 145 7.05 -8.89 2.53
N GLN A 146 5.81 -9.26 2.85
CA GLN A 146 5.50 -10.19 3.94
C GLN A 146 5.54 -11.65 3.52
N ASN A 147 4.98 -11.97 2.34
CA ASN A 147 4.72 -13.34 1.94
C ASN A 147 5.99 -14.02 1.39
N GLN A 148 6.13 -15.33 1.62
CA GLN A 148 7.22 -16.11 1.00
C GLN A 148 7.15 -16.10 -0.53
N GLN A 149 5.93 -16.14 -1.07
CA GLN A 149 5.68 -15.89 -2.48
C GLN A 149 5.48 -14.39 -2.69
N LEU A 150 6.19 -13.83 -3.66
CA LEU A 150 6.08 -12.42 -4.00
C LEU A 150 4.69 -12.13 -4.58
N ASP A 151 4.05 -11.05 -4.12
CA ASP A 151 2.77 -10.59 -4.68
C ASP A 151 2.92 -10.41 -6.21
N PRO A 152 1.95 -10.86 -7.03
CA PRO A 152 2.05 -10.75 -8.48
C PRO A 152 2.33 -9.34 -9.00
N ARG A 153 1.84 -8.31 -8.31
CA ARG A 153 2.06 -6.90 -8.64
C ARG A 153 3.51 -6.50 -8.40
N LEU A 154 4.07 -6.89 -7.26
CA LEU A 154 5.50 -6.71 -6.97
C LEU A 154 6.38 -7.52 -7.92
N GLN A 155 5.97 -8.72 -8.29
CA GLN A 155 6.68 -9.54 -9.27
C GLN A 155 6.69 -8.87 -10.65
N ALA A 156 5.58 -8.28 -11.07
CA ALA A 156 5.49 -7.53 -12.31
C ALA A 156 6.38 -6.27 -12.29
N ILE A 157 6.34 -5.48 -11.20
CA ILE A 157 7.24 -4.32 -11.00
C ILE A 157 8.71 -4.77 -11.04
N LYS A 158 9.06 -5.85 -10.34
CA LYS A 158 10.41 -6.43 -10.33
C LYS A 158 10.84 -6.80 -11.76
N ASN A 159 9.99 -7.50 -12.50
CA ASN A 159 10.29 -7.93 -13.87
C ASN A 159 10.44 -6.74 -14.81
N ALA A 160 9.58 -5.74 -14.72
CA ALA A 160 9.68 -4.51 -15.51
C ALA A 160 11.00 -3.79 -15.22
N GLY A 161 11.32 -3.58 -13.94
CA GLY A 161 12.59 -2.97 -13.50
C GLY A 161 13.82 -3.68 -14.05
N GLU A 162 13.88 -5.01 -13.94
CA GLU A 162 15.04 -5.79 -14.40
C GLU A 162 15.12 -5.90 -15.93
N LEU A 163 14.00 -6.20 -16.58
CA LEU A 163 14.00 -6.60 -17.99
C LEU A 163 13.84 -5.43 -18.94
N LEU A 164 13.04 -4.42 -18.58
CA LEU A 164 12.80 -3.22 -19.41
C LEU A 164 13.78 -2.10 -19.04
N HIS A 165 13.89 -1.77 -17.75
CA HIS A 165 14.67 -0.61 -17.28
C HIS A 165 16.12 -0.94 -16.91
N LYS A 166 16.50 -2.22 -16.89
CA LYS A 166 17.87 -2.68 -16.59
C LYS A 166 18.37 -2.31 -15.19
N CYS A 167 17.46 -2.22 -14.23
CA CYS A 167 17.76 -1.96 -12.82
C CYS A 167 18.01 -3.25 -12.04
N GLN A 168 18.72 -3.16 -10.92
CA GLN A 168 18.80 -4.27 -9.96
C GLN A 168 17.59 -4.24 -9.03
N MET A 169 16.65 -5.18 -9.21
CA MET A 169 15.47 -5.31 -8.35
C MET A 169 15.63 -6.47 -7.36
N ILE A 170 15.43 -6.21 -6.07
CA ILE A 170 15.57 -7.19 -5.00
C ILE A 170 14.25 -7.31 -4.26
N SER A 171 13.73 -8.53 -4.15
CA SER A 171 12.65 -8.86 -3.22
C SER A 171 13.24 -9.24 -1.86
N GLN A 172 12.78 -8.62 -0.78
CA GLN A 172 13.20 -8.92 0.58
C GLN A 172 11.98 -9.21 1.46
N THR A 173 11.88 -10.45 1.93
CA THR A 173 10.83 -10.89 2.85
C THR A 173 11.11 -10.41 4.28
N PHE A 174 10.08 -10.22 5.09
CA PHE A 174 10.20 -10.04 6.55
C PHE A 174 10.43 -11.39 7.27
N ASP A 175 11.59 -12.01 7.05
CA ASP A 175 12.01 -13.27 7.69
C ASP A 175 13.04 -13.06 8.81
N ASP A 176 13.42 -14.14 9.53
CA ASP A 176 14.37 -14.03 10.64
C ASP A 176 15.70 -13.38 10.19
N GLY A 177 16.07 -12.26 10.82
CA GLY A 177 17.28 -11.52 10.49
C GLY A 177 17.20 -10.67 9.22
N TRP A 178 15.99 -10.46 8.67
CA TRP A 178 15.77 -9.66 7.46
C TRP A 178 16.42 -8.27 7.50
N LEU A 179 16.38 -7.56 8.63
CA LEU A 179 17.00 -6.23 8.77
C LEU A 179 18.51 -6.28 8.51
N LYS A 180 19.20 -7.27 9.09
CA LYS A 180 20.65 -7.49 8.85
C LYS A 180 20.90 -7.86 7.40
N SER A 181 20.02 -8.67 6.80
CA SER A 181 20.09 -9.04 5.38
C SER A 181 19.93 -7.82 4.47
N LEU A 182 18.92 -6.99 4.73
CA LEU A 182 18.63 -5.75 4.03
C LEU A 182 19.84 -4.80 4.07
N LYS A 183 20.39 -4.54 5.26
CA LYS A 183 21.56 -3.67 5.42
C LYS A 183 22.78 -4.10 4.60
N ARG A 184 22.98 -5.41 4.41
CA ARG A 184 24.08 -5.92 3.55
C ARG A 184 23.84 -5.71 2.06
N LYS A 185 22.60 -5.48 1.64
CA LYS A 185 22.21 -5.29 0.25
C LYS A 185 22.17 -3.82 -0.15
N ILE A 186 22.05 -2.90 0.82
CA ILE A 186 21.91 -1.46 0.58
C ILE A 186 23.26 -0.82 0.24
N THR A 187 23.24 0.07 -0.76
CA THR A 187 24.30 0.98 -1.20
C THR A 187 23.75 2.41 -1.24
N ASP A 188 24.61 3.40 -1.48
CA ASP A 188 24.17 4.81 -1.57
C ASP A 188 23.18 5.03 -2.73
N THR A 189 23.21 4.18 -3.75
CA THR A 189 22.30 4.17 -4.92
C THR A 189 21.09 3.24 -4.76
N THR A 190 20.76 2.85 -3.52
CA THR A 190 19.61 1.96 -3.25
C THR A 190 18.37 2.72 -2.80
N VAL A 191 17.23 2.43 -3.41
CA VAL A 191 15.90 2.79 -2.91
C VAL A 191 15.22 1.57 -2.30
N VAL A 192 14.65 1.71 -1.11
CA VAL A 192 13.89 0.67 -0.42
C VAL A 192 12.44 1.10 -0.37
N PHE A 193 11.54 0.30 -0.93
CA PHE A 193 10.10 0.50 -0.86
C PHE A 193 9.51 -0.31 0.29
N TYR A 194 8.79 0.37 1.18
CA TYR A 194 8.11 -0.20 2.33
C TYR A 194 6.64 0.22 2.33
N PHE A 195 5.73 -0.75 2.22
CA PHE A 195 4.30 -0.49 2.40
C PHE A 195 3.96 -0.48 3.88
N SER A 196 3.57 0.68 4.43
CA SER A 196 3.32 0.90 5.86
C SER A 196 1.90 0.46 6.28
N ASP A 197 1.50 0.73 7.52
CA ASP A 197 0.17 0.42 8.07
C ASP A 197 -0.12 -1.09 8.16
N MET A 198 0.95 -1.88 8.18
CA MET A 198 0.90 -3.33 8.36
C MET A 198 0.58 -3.70 9.82
N SER A 199 0.02 -4.91 10.03
CA SER A 199 -0.30 -5.40 11.37
C SER A 199 0.95 -5.43 12.29
N PRO A 200 0.89 -4.90 13.52
CA PRO A 200 1.99 -4.97 14.49
C PRO A 200 2.45 -6.40 14.78
N LYS A 201 1.56 -7.39 14.64
CA LYS A 201 1.85 -8.82 14.84
C LYS A 201 2.97 -9.32 13.92
N LEU A 202 3.13 -8.71 12.74
CA LEU A 202 4.22 -9.03 11.79
C LEU A 202 5.60 -8.61 12.28
N PHE A 203 5.61 -7.73 13.27
CA PHE A 203 6.80 -7.09 13.78
C PHE A 203 6.92 -7.28 15.29
N ALA A 204 6.28 -8.29 15.89
CA ALA A 204 6.19 -8.45 17.35
C ALA A 204 7.54 -8.34 18.08
N GLU A 205 8.65 -8.73 17.44
CA GLU A 205 10.01 -8.63 18.00
C GLU A 205 10.63 -7.22 17.95
N VAL A 206 10.10 -6.34 17.10
CA VAL A 206 10.58 -4.96 16.89
C VAL A 206 9.48 -3.91 17.07
N ALA A 207 8.24 -4.32 17.34
CA ALA A 207 7.08 -3.47 17.57
C ALA A 207 7.20 -2.83 18.95
N ASP A 208 6.97 -1.52 19.00
CA ASP A 208 7.01 -0.69 20.21
C ASP A 208 5.87 0.34 20.06
N PRO A 209 5.13 0.74 21.11
CA PRO A 209 4.24 1.90 21.03
C PRO A 209 4.82 3.14 20.32
N ALA A 210 6.14 3.36 20.37
CA ALA A 210 6.83 4.41 19.61
C ALA A 210 6.85 4.21 18.08
N THR A 211 6.24 3.14 17.54
CA THR A 211 6.12 2.84 16.09
C THR A 211 4.72 3.09 15.54
N GLU A 212 3.87 3.77 16.31
CA GLU A 212 2.59 4.28 15.85
C GLU A 212 2.79 5.66 15.20
N ARG A 213 2.18 5.86 14.03
CA ARG A 213 2.14 7.14 13.31
C ARG A 213 0.71 7.60 13.13
N GLN A 214 0.51 8.92 13.08
CA GLN A 214 -0.79 9.48 12.75
C GLN A 214 -1.00 9.49 11.23
N VAL A 215 -2.14 8.96 10.80
CA VAL A 215 -2.65 9.09 9.44
C VAL A 215 -3.94 9.91 9.52
N GLU A 216 -3.96 11.03 8.81
CA GLU A 216 -5.15 11.86 8.65
C GLU A 216 -5.96 11.34 7.47
N LEU A 217 -7.08 10.70 7.76
CA LEU A 217 -8.06 10.27 6.78
C LEU A 217 -9.02 11.40 6.50
N TYR A 218 -9.14 11.83 5.25
CA TYR A 218 -10.03 12.92 4.88
C TYR A 218 -11.08 12.51 3.86
N THR A 219 -12.23 13.15 3.97
CA THR A 219 -13.30 13.17 2.98
C THR A 219 -13.42 14.58 2.41
N THR A 220 -14.43 14.81 1.57
CA THR A 220 -14.75 16.16 1.09
C THR A 220 -15.21 17.11 2.21
N GLU A 221 -15.77 16.57 3.29
CA GLU A 221 -16.44 17.36 4.33
C GLU A 221 -15.74 17.33 5.70
N SER A 222 -14.90 16.33 5.96
CA SER A 222 -14.27 16.16 7.28
C SER A 222 -12.93 15.43 7.20
N SER A 223 -12.19 15.42 8.32
CA SER A 223 -11.04 14.56 8.50
C SER A 223 -10.99 13.98 9.90
N GLN A 224 -10.34 12.82 10.02
CA GLN A 224 -10.09 12.13 11.28
C GLN A 224 -8.68 11.58 11.30
N SER A 225 -8.06 11.63 12.48
CA SER A 225 -6.75 11.01 12.68
C SER A 225 -6.91 9.59 13.21
N VAL A 226 -6.26 8.65 12.56
CA VAL A 226 -6.10 7.27 13.04
C VAL A 226 -4.63 6.99 13.34
N LEU A 227 -4.40 6.02 14.23
CA LEU A 227 -3.06 5.49 14.46
C LEU A 227 -2.83 4.31 13.52
N ALA A 228 -1.72 4.33 12.82
CA ALA A 228 -1.28 3.23 12.01
C ALA A 228 0.14 2.82 12.40
N PHE A 229 0.42 1.53 12.32
CA PHE A 229 1.73 1.02 12.67
C PHE A 229 2.73 1.17 11.52
N SER A 230 3.94 1.64 11.82
CA SER A 230 5.04 1.71 10.87
C SER A 230 6.40 1.54 11.54
N ILE A 231 7.25 0.71 10.93
CA ILE A 231 8.66 0.56 11.32
C ILE A 231 9.62 1.33 10.40
N ALA A 232 9.12 2.23 9.57
CA ALA A 232 9.93 2.92 8.57
C ALA A 232 11.12 3.68 9.19
N GLU A 233 10.90 4.42 10.27
CA GLU A 233 11.98 5.13 10.99
C GLU A 233 13.08 4.18 11.47
N LYS A 234 12.70 2.99 11.98
CA LYS A 234 13.65 1.95 12.42
C LYS A 234 14.45 1.40 11.24
N ILE A 235 13.80 1.17 10.09
CA ILE A 235 14.46 0.73 8.86
C ILE A 235 15.46 1.81 8.41
N ALA A 236 15.01 3.06 8.32
CA ALA A 236 15.84 4.19 7.87
C ALA A 236 17.05 4.38 8.77
N PHE A 237 16.86 4.35 10.10
CA PHE A 237 17.95 4.42 11.07
C PHE A 237 18.95 3.27 10.90
N PHE A 238 18.47 2.03 10.84
CA PHE A 238 19.33 0.85 10.74
C PHE A 238 20.15 0.81 9.45
N CYS A 239 19.54 1.28 8.35
CA CYS A 239 20.11 1.32 7.01
C CYS A 239 20.85 2.62 6.69
N ARG A 240 20.82 3.62 7.59
CA ARG A 240 21.35 4.97 7.39
C ARG A 240 20.78 5.65 6.13
N SER A 241 19.50 5.42 5.89
CA SER A 241 18.77 5.92 4.72
C SER A 241 18.12 7.26 5.00
N GLN A 242 17.95 8.06 3.96
CA GLN A 242 17.02 9.17 3.94
C GLN A 242 15.61 8.61 3.94
N HIS A 243 14.76 9.06 4.87
CA HIS A 243 13.39 8.58 5.00
C HIS A 243 12.45 9.56 4.32
N PHE A 244 11.80 9.09 3.26
CA PHE A 244 10.71 9.78 2.59
C PHE A 244 9.40 9.06 2.86
N ALA A 245 8.35 9.83 3.03
CA ALA A 245 6.98 9.31 3.12
C ALA A 245 6.17 9.84 1.95
N THR A 246 5.22 9.03 1.51
CA THR A 246 4.20 9.44 0.55
C THR A 246 2.92 9.79 1.30
N ASP A 247 2.34 10.93 0.95
CA ASP A 247 0.99 11.29 1.35
C ASP A 247 0.19 11.81 0.14
N PHE A 248 -1.08 12.07 0.37
CA PHE A 248 -2.07 12.31 -0.69
C PHE A 248 -2.86 13.57 -0.34
N PRO A 249 -2.32 14.77 -0.57
CA PRO A 249 -2.99 16.02 -0.17
C PRO A 249 -4.32 16.21 -0.91
N GLU A 250 -4.47 15.60 -2.08
CA GLU A 250 -5.68 15.58 -2.90
C GLU A 250 -5.84 14.18 -3.54
N PRO A 251 -7.06 13.76 -3.95
CA PRO A 251 -7.29 12.44 -4.53
C PRO A 251 -6.47 12.12 -5.79
N THR A 252 -6.03 13.15 -6.52
CA THR A 252 -5.27 13.03 -7.77
C THR A 252 -3.81 13.49 -7.60
N ARG A 253 -3.31 13.55 -6.37
CA ARG A 253 -1.96 14.04 -6.09
C ARG A 253 -1.23 13.12 -5.13
N ILE A 254 -0.06 12.66 -5.55
CA ILE A 254 0.89 11.93 -4.73
C ILE A 254 1.94 12.95 -4.32
N ARG A 255 2.24 13.06 -3.04
CA ARG A 255 3.29 13.93 -2.57
C ARG A 255 4.37 13.12 -1.87
N LEU A 256 5.59 13.23 -2.36
CA LEU A 256 6.79 12.65 -1.80
C LEU A 256 7.54 13.73 -1.01
N LYS A 257 7.69 13.53 0.29
CA LYS A 257 8.35 14.49 1.21
C LYS A 257 9.24 13.77 2.21
N ARG A 258 10.20 14.47 2.82
CA ARG A 258 10.93 13.89 3.95
C ARG A 258 9.97 13.58 5.08
N PHE A 259 10.18 12.42 5.71
CA PHE A 259 9.36 12.02 6.84
C PHE A 259 9.55 13.00 8.01
N ASN A 260 8.42 13.36 8.62
CA ASN A 260 8.36 14.16 9.84
C ASN A 260 7.25 13.59 10.72
N SER A 261 7.61 13.09 11.91
CA SER A 261 6.69 12.46 12.86
C SER A 261 5.66 13.43 13.46
N GLU A 262 5.90 14.74 13.40
CA GLU A 262 4.96 15.77 13.86
C GLU A 262 3.83 16.03 12.85
N ASN A 263 4.02 15.62 11.59
CA ASN A 263 3.04 15.86 10.52
C ASN A 263 2.36 14.55 10.12
N PRO A 264 1.04 14.44 10.27
CA PRO A 264 0.33 13.23 9.86
C PRO A 264 0.43 13.02 8.34
N ILE A 265 0.36 11.75 7.94
CA ILE A 265 0.24 11.38 6.54
C ILE A 265 -1.21 11.56 6.13
N LYS A 266 -1.44 12.40 5.12
CA LYS A 266 -2.77 12.62 4.55
C LYS A 266 -3.13 11.48 3.60
N MET A 267 -4.33 10.95 3.75
CA MET A 267 -4.86 9.87 2.92
C MET A 267 -6.34 10.10 2.66
N PRO A 268 -6.81 10.16 1.39
CA PRO A 268 -8.23 10.19 1.12
C PRO A 268 -8.84 8.88 1.63
N LEU A 269 -9.86 9.02 2.47
CA LEU A 269 -10.51 7.90 3.15
C LEU A 269 -10.97 6.84 2.13
N THR A 270 -11.52 7.30 1.00
CA THR A 270 -12.00 6.44 -0.08
C THR A 270 -10.92 5.60 -0.74
N SER A 271 -9.64 5.95 -0.59
CA SER A 271 -8.53 5.28 -1.25
C SER A 271 -7.69 4.42 -0.33
N TRP A 272 -7.93 4.44 0.98
CA TRP A 272 -7.20 3.62 1.93
C TRP A 272 -7.80 2.22 2.00
N VAL A 273 -7.03 1.18 1.66
CA VAL A 273 -7.54 -0.21 1.54
C VAL A 273 -7.22 -1.12 2.72
N PHE A 274 -6.63 -0.59 3.79
CA PHE A 274 -6.39 -1.34 5.04
C PHE A 274 -7.58 -1.27 6.02
N TRP A 275 -8.75 -0.96 5.49
CA TRP A 275 -9.82 -0.30 6.24
C TRP A 275 -10.76 -1.17 7.09
N PRO A 276 -10.86 -2.51 6.91
CA PRO A 276 -11.55 -3.34 7.90
C PRO A 276 -10.63 -3.87 9.02
N ALA A 277 -9.36 -3.43 9.08
CA ALA A 277 -8.45 -3.78 10.18
C ALA A 277 -8.66 -2.90 11.43
N LEU A 278 -9.44 -1.82 11.35
CA LEU A 278 -9.55 -0.83 12.42
C LEU A 278 -10.25 -1.35 13.68
N ASP A 279 -11.19 -2.28 13.57
CA ASP A 279 -11.89 -2.81 14.74
C ASP A 279 -11.17 -3.96 15.46
N SER A 280 -10.37 -4.78 14.75
CA SER A 280 -9.76 -6.00 15.33
C SER A 280 -8.26 -5.91 15.62
N LEU A 281 -7.56 -4.89 15.11
CA LEU A 281 -6.11 -4.74 15.31
C LEU A 281 -5.71 -3.52 16.16
N TYR A 282 -6.62 -2.57 16.39
CA TYR A 282 -6.30 -1.28 17.01
C TYR A 282 -7.19 -0.88 18.19
N GLN A 283 -8.28 -1.61 18.47
CA GLN A 283 -8.95 -1.50 19.76
C GLN A 283 -8.08 -2.17 20.82
N LYS A 284 -7.46 -1.37 21.69
CA LYS A 284 -6.94 -1.87 22.97
C LYS A 284 -8.15 -2.31 23.79
N ASP A 285 -8.14 -3.56 24.25
CA ASP A 285 -8.92 -3.96 25.43
C ASP A 285 -8.65 -3.02 26.61
#